data_AF-A0A517SB80-F1
#
_entry.id   AF-A0A517SB80-F1
#
_cell.length_a   1.000
_cell.length_b   1.000
_cell.length_c   1.000
_cell.angle_alpha   90.00
_cell.angle_beta   90.00
_cell.angle_gamma   90.00
#
_symmetry.space_group_name_H-M   'P 1'
#
loop_
_entity.id
_entity.type
_entity.pdbx_description
1 polymer ?
#
loop_
_entity_poly.entity_id
_entity_poly.type
_entity_poly.pdbx_seq_one_letter_code
_entity_poly.pdbx_strand_id
1 'polypeptide(L)'
;MAEGEQRIESGWRRFLRHLITTAMFLVVYALSSGPMLGLAFWLRERTGIDQFYAVMWMYYPLLAYRPAFSLLEPYVEWWVVTVFRTVGPG
;
A
#
# COMPACT_ATOMS: atom_id res chain seq x y z
N MET A 1 19.69 25.34 32.65
CA MET A 1 19.21 23.95 32.56
C MET A 1 17.84 23.85 31.87
N ALA A 2 16.88 24.74 32.16
CA ALA A 2 15.54 24.73 31.53
C ALA A 2 15.52 24.88 29.99
N GLU A 3 16.43 25.64 29.38
CA GLU A 3 16.46 25.82 27.91
C GLU A 3 16.89 24.55 27.13
N GLY A 4 17.73 23.71 27.74
CA GLY A 4 18.17 22.45 27.13
C GLY A 4 17.05 21.40 27.12
N GLU A 5 16.27 21.36 28.19
CA GLU A 5 15.12 20.45 28.35
C GLU A 5 13.99 20.79 27.37
N GLN A 6 13.66 22.08 27.21
CA GLN A 6 12.69 22.54 26.21
C GLN A 6 13.11 22.26 24.76
N ARG A 7 14.40 22.35 24.44
CA ARG A 7 14.91 21.99 23.10
C ARG A 7 14.77 20.50 22.80
N ILE A 8 15.07 19.63 23.77
CA ILE A 8 14.96 18.17 23.61
C ILE A 8 13.49 17.77 23.38
N GLU A 9 12.57 18.32 24.16
CA GLU A 9 11.14 18.02 24.03
C GLU A 9 10.58 18.46 22.66
N SER A 10 11.02 19.61 22.14
CA SER A 10 10.65 20.09 20.79
C SER A 10 11.23 19.22 19.66
N GLY A 11 12.41 18.64 19.86
CA GLY A 11 13.03 17.71 18.92
C GLY A 11 12.26 16.39 18.86
N TRP A 12 11.93 15.86 20.04
CA TRP A 12 11.19 14.60 20.16
C TRP A 12 9.80 14.66 19.56
N ARG A 13 9.05 15.75 19.79
CA ARG A 13 7.73 15.96 19.17
C ARG A 13 7.80 16.02 17.65
N ARG A 14 8.83 16.66 17.07
CA ARG A 14 9.02 16.72 15.62
C ARG A 14 9.33 15.34 15.05
N PHE A 15 10.26 14.61 15.67
CA PHE A 15 10.60 13.25 15.26
C PHE A 15 9.37 12.33 15.30
N LEU A 16 8.62 12.33 16.41
CA LEU A 16 7.44 11.50 16.57
C LEU A 16 6.37 11.82 15.52
N ARG A 17 6.16 13.11 15.22
CA ARG A 17 5.25 13.53 14.14
C ARG A 17 5.69 12.97 12.78
N HIS A 18 6.96 13.10 12.43
CA HIS A 18 7.48 12.56 11.18
C HIS A 18 7.34 11.03 11.11
N LEU A 19 7.62 10.33 12.20
CA LEU A 19 7.42 8.88 12.30
C LEU A 19 5.96 8.50 12.02
N ILE A 20 5.00 9.17 12.68
CA ILE A 20 3.57 8.92 12.51
C ILE A 20 3.13 9.23 11.08
N THR A 21 3.56 10.35 10.50
CA THR A 21 3.21 10.70 9.12
C THR A 21 3.73 9.67 8.12
N THR A 22 4.97 9.20 8.28
CA THR A 22 5.55 8.16 7.42
C THR A 22 4.82 6.82 7.59
N ALA A 23 4.51 6.44 8.83
CA ALA A 23 3.74 5.22 9.11
C ALA A 23 2.33 5.29 8.48
N MET A 24 1.64 6.42 8.61
CA MET A 24 0.34 6.66 7.99
C MET A 24 0.42 6.56 6.46
N PHE A 25 1.48 7.11 5.85
CA PHE A 25 1.69 7.02 4.41
C PHE A 25 1.84 5.56 3.95
N LEU A 26 2.61 4.75 4.67
CA LEU A 26 2.77 3.32 4.39
C LEU A 26 1.46 2.54 4.52
N VAL A 27 0.65 2.86 5.54
CA VAL A 27 -0.67 2.23 5.73
C VAL A 27 -1.60 2.57 4.57
N VAL A 28 -1.69 3.85 4.18
CA VAL A 28 -2.52 4.28 3.05
C VAL A 28 -2.04 3.62 1.75
N TYR A 29 -0.72 3.57 1.53
CA TYR A 29 -0.13 2.90 0.38
C TYR A 29 -0.50 1.40 0.34
N ALA A 30 -0.37 0.68 1.46
CA ALA A 30 -0.77 -0.73 1.54
C ALA A 30 -2.27 -0.94 1.30
N LEU A 31 -3.12 -0.13 1.92
CA LEU A 31 -4.59 -0.20 1.73
C LEU A 31 -5.04 0.25 0.33
N SER A 32 -4.25 1.04 -0.38
CA SER A 32 -4.58 1.41 -1.76
C SER A 32 -4.26 0.30 -2.77
N SER A 33 -3.38 -0.65 -2.41
CA SER A 33 -2.87 -1.67 -3.32
C SER A 33 -3.97 -2.58 -3.89
N GLY A 34 -4.83 -3.13 -3.04
CA GLY A 34 -5.94 -4.00 -3.43
C GLY A 34 -6.89 -3.37 -4.46
N PRO A 35 -7.57 -2.25 -4.15
CA PRO A 35 -8.52 -1.64 -5.06
C PRO A 35 -7.85 -1.12 -6.34
N MET A 36 -6.61 -0.60 -6.28
CA MET A 36 -5.91 -0.13 -7.47
C MET A 36 -5.51 -1.27 -8.41
N LEU A 37 -5.00 -2.39 -7.86
CA LEU A 37 -4.67 -3.57 -8.65
C LEU A 37 -5.93 -4.19 -9.26
N GLY A 38 -6.99 -4.36 -8.47
CA GLY A 38 -8.26 -4.90 -8.95
C GLY A 38 -8.88 -4.04 -10.05
N LEU A 39 -8.92 -2.72 -9.88
CA LEU A 39 -9.44 -1.80 -10.90
C LEU A 39 -8.60 -1.85 -12.18
N ALA A 40 -7.28 -1.86 -12.07
CA ALA A 40 -6.40 -1.91 -13.24
C ALA A 40 -6.57 -3.21 -14.03
N PHE A 41 -6.65 -4.36 -13.36
CA PHE A 41 -6.89 -5.65 -14.02
C PHE A 41 -8.27 -5.66 -14.69
N TRP A 42 -9.28 -5.11 -14.03
CA TRP A 42 -10.62 -4.98 -14.61
C TRP A 42 -10.62 -4.10 -15.85
N LEU A 43 -9.94 -2.95 -15.80
CA LEU A 43 -9.79 -2.07 -16.96
C LEU A 43 -9.05 -2.76 -18.10
N ARG A 44 -8.00 -3.52 -17.79
CA ARG A 44 -7.27 -4.33 -18.78
C ARG A 44 -8.20 -5.33 -19.47
N GLU A 45 -8.98 -6.10 -18.71
CA GLU A 45 -9.91 -7.08 -19.27
C GLU A 45 -10.99 -6.43 -20.16
N ARG A 46 -11.47 -5.26 -19.76
CA ARG A 46 -12.53 -4.54 -20.48
C ARG A 46 -12.04 -3.85 -21.75
N THR A 47 -10.80 -3.38 -21.76
CA THR A 47 -10.25 -2.56 -22.86
C THR A 47 -9.29 -3.31 -23.75
N GLY A 48 -8.72 -4.42 -23.28
CA GLY A 48 -7.63 -5.14 -23.93
C GLY A 48 -6.27 -4.42 -23.88
N ILE A 49 -6.16 -3.31 -23.14
CA ILE A 49 -4.93 -2.51 -23.08
C ILE A 49 -4.02 -3.01 -21.95
N ASP A 50 -2.89 -3.61 -22.29
CA ASP A 50 -1.96 -4.17 -21.30
C ASP A 50 -1.23 -3.11 -20.46
N GLN A 51 -1.25 -1.84 -20.85
CA GLN A 51 -0.63 -0.73 -20.11
C GLN A 51 -1.20 -0.57 -18.70
N PHE A 52 -2.43 -1.02 -18.44
CA PHE A 52 -2.99 -1.02 -17.10
C PHE A 52 -2.20 -1.89 -16.11
N TYR A 53 -1.49 -2.92 -16.58
CA TYR A 53 -0.56 -3.69 -15.73
C TYR A 53 0.62 -2.86 -15.21
N ALA A 54 0.87 -1.66 -15.75
CA ALA A 54 1.91 -0.78 -15.24
C ALA A 54 1.73 -0.43 -13.75
N VAL A 55 0.49 -0.48 -13.23
CA VAL A 55 0.21 -0.29 -11.79
C VAL A 55 0.97 -1.29 -10.91
N MET A 56 1.27 -2.49 -11.43
CA MET A 56 2.00 -3.51 -10.68
C MET A 56 3.40 -3.03 -10.31
N TRP A 57 4.04 -2.18 -11.13
CA TRP A 57 5.34 -1.61 -10.81
C TRP A 57 5.29 -0.73 -9.56
N MET A 58 4.22 0.05 -9.39
CA MET A 58 4.06 0.92 -8.23
C MET A 58 3.94 0.12 -6.93
N TYR A 59 3.33 -1.06 -6.98
CA TYR A 59 3.15 -1.94 -5.82
C TYR A 59 4.14 -3.10 -5.76
N TYR A 60 5.08 -3.20 -6.71
CA TYR A 60 6.02 -4.32 -6.77
C TYR A 60 6.84 -4.48 -5.49
N PRO A 61 7.38 -3.42 -4.86
CA PRO A 61 8.10 -3.58 -3.59
C PRO A 61 7.23 -4.20 -2.48
N LEU A 62 5.95 -3.82 -2.45
CA LEU A 62 4.97 -4.33 -1.50
C LEU A 62 4.61 -5.80 -1.78
N LEU A 63 4.50 -6.18 -3.05
CA LEU A 63 4.17 -7.55 -3.49
C LEU A 63 5.36 -8.52 -3.44
N ALA A 64 6.57 -8.00 -3.67
CA ALA A 64 7.82 -8.75 -3.62
C ALA A 64 8.25 -9.04 -2.18
N TYR A 65 7.97 -8.11 -1.26
CA TYR A 65 8.19 -8.33 0.16
C TYR A 65 7.06 -9.15 0.76
N ARG A 66 7.26 -10.47 0.87
CA ARG A 66 6.27 -11.42 1.40
C ARG A 66 6.68 -11.93 2.79
N PRO A 67 6.40 -11.19 3.86
CA PRO A 67 6.59 -11.73 5.20
C PRO A 67 5.65 -12.93 5.40
N ALA A 68 6.14 -13.99 6.05
CA ALA A 68 5.43 -15.27 6.21
C ALA A 68 4.05 -15.17 6.90
N PHE A 69 3.74 -14.06 7.58
CA PHE A 69 2.47 -13.79 8.26
C PHE A 69 1.75 -12.54 7.72
N SER A 70 1.97 -12.20 6.45
CA SER A 70 1.38 -11.00 5.86
C SER A 70 -0.12 -11.18 5.59
N LEU A 71 -0.95 -10.28 6.13
CA LEU A 71 -2.36 -10.16 5.74
C LEU A 71 -2.54 -9.47 4.38
N LEU A 72 -1.46 -9.01 3.75
CA LEU A 72 -1.51 -8.27 2.51
C LEU A 72 -1.93 -9.14 1.31
N GLU A 73 -1.38 -10.34 1.19
CA GLU A 73 -1.69 -11.26 0.09
C GLU A 73 -3.19 -11.61 0.04
N PRO A 74 -3.82 -12.09 1.13
CA PRO A 74 -5.27 -12.35 1.11
C PRO A 74 -6.10 -11.07 0.96
N TYR A 75 -5.59 -9.92 1.40
CA TYR A 75 -6.25 -8.63 1.20
C TYR A 75 -6.29 -8.23 -0.29
N VAL A 76 -5.17 -8.31 -1.00
CA VAL A 76 -5.10 -8.01 -2.43
C VAL A 76 -5.91 -9.04 -3.23
N GLU A 77 -5.80 -10.32 -2.88
CA GLU A 77 -6.57 -11.39 -3.50
C GLU A 77 -8.08 -11.15 -3.37
N TRP A 78 -8.56 -10.75 -2.18
CA TRP A 78 -9.98 -10.44 -1.97
C TRP A 78 -10.48 -9.36 -2.94
N TRP A 79 -9.74 -8.27 -3.13
CA TRP A 79 -10.11 -7.23 -4.09
C TRP A 79 -10.13 -7.74 -5.54
N VAL A 80 -9.06 -8.43 -5.95
CA VAL A 80 -8.87 -8.89 -7.32
C VAL A 80 -9.88 -9.99 -7.69
N VAL A 81 -10.01 -11.01 -6.84
CA VAL A 81 -10.85 -12.20 -7.07
C VAL A 81 -12.31 -11.95 -6.69
N THR A 82 -12.56 -11.46 -5.48
CA THR A 82 -13.92 -11.41 -4.93
C THR A 82 -14.67 -10.16 -5.40
N VAL A 83 -14.03 -9.00 -5.33
CA VAL A 83 -14.68 -7.71 -5.65
C VAL A 83 -14.72 -7.45 -7.16
N PHE A 84 -13.56 -7.46 -7.82
CA PHE A 84 -13.47 -7.11 -9.24
C PHE A 84 -13.65 -8.30 -10.19
N ARG A 85 -13.47 -9.54 -9.69
CA ARG A 85 -13.64 -10.80 -10.45
C ARG A 85 -12.77 -10.86 -11.72
N THR A 86 -11.55 -10.36 -11.63
CA THR A 86 -10.60 -10.22 -12.76
C THR A 86 -9.65 -11.41 -12.88
N VAL A 87 -10.02 -12.53 -12.30
CA VAL A 87 -9.34 -13.81 -12.42
C VAL A 87 -10.48 -14.79 -12.60
N GLY A 88 -10.55 -15.38 -13.80
CA GLY A 88 -11.47 -16.49 -14.05
C GLY A 88 -11.16 -17.65 -13.10
N PRO A 89 -12.12 -18.57 -12.87
CA PRO A 89 -11.77 -19.84 -12.23
C PRO A 89 -10.62 -20.46 -13.03
N GLY A 90 -9.48 -20.68 -12.37
CA GLY A 90 -8.27 -21.23 -12.98
C GLY A 90 -8.52 -22.54 -13.71
#